data_AF-A0A229H6K2-F1
#
_entry.id   AF-A0A229H6K2-F1
#
_cell.length_a   1.000
_cell.length_b   1.000
_cell.length_c   1.000
_cell.angle_alpha   90.00
_cell.angle_beta   90.00
_cell.angle_gamma   90.00
#
_symmetry.space_group_name_H-M   'P 1'
#
loop_
_entity.id
_entity.type
_entity.pdbx_description
1 polymer ?
#
loop_
_entity_poly.entity_id
_entity_poly.type
_entity_poly.pdbx_seq_one_letter_code
_entity_poly.pdbx_strand_id
1 'polypeptide(L)'
;MRYARLGLRADERITRILLPAALAALRRGESLTFGKITISAAGVQGKKGLVPWSEITTAEARDGNVVINRAGKFWAVHNRPVNAISNVSLLLALADICRRDA
;
A
#
# COMPACT_ATOMS: atom_id res chain seq x y z
N MET A 1 8.45 9.49 -23.87
CA MET A 1 7.63 8.63 -22.99
C MET A 1 6.22 9.23 -22.82
N ARG A 2 5.28 8.93 -23.71
CA ARG A 2 3.94 9.59 -23.79
C ARG A 2 2.80 8.80 -23.12
N TYR A 3 3.06 7.57 -22.64
CA TYR A 3 2.06 6.66 -22.08
C TYR A 3 1.84 6.80 -20.56
N ALA A 4 2.74 7.45 -19.81
CA ALA A 4 2.66 7.54 -18.35
C ALA A 4 1.47 8.41 -17.85
N ARG A 5 1.03 9.39 -18.66
CA ARG A 5 -0.02 10.35 -18.26
C ARG A 5 -1.45 9.79 -18.30
N LEU A 6 -1.71 8.76 -19.09
CA LEU A 6 -3.05 8.14 -19.17
C LEU A 6 -3.26 7.12 -18.04
N GLY A 7 -2.19 6.38 -17.67
CA GLY A 7 -2.21 5.48 -16.52
C GLY A 7 -2.55 6.20 -15.22
N LEU A 8 -1.91 7.35 -14.93
CA LEU A 8 -2.17 8.15 -13.73
C LEU A 8 -3.63 8.60 -13.60
N ARG A 9 -4.28 9.05 -14.68
CA ARG A 9 -5.67 9.54 -14.64
C ARG A 9 -6.71 8.43 -14.52
N ALA A 10 -6.45 7.27 -15.11
CA ALA A 10 -7.32 6.10 -14.98
C ALA A 10 -7.23 5.53 -13.55
N ASP A 11 -6.01 5.43 -13.03
CA ASP A 11 -5.75 4.91 -11.68
C ASP A 11 -6.31 5.85 -10.60
N GLU A 12 -6.26 7.17 -10.80
CA GLU A 12 -6.91 8.15 -9.90
C GLU A 12 -8.42 7.98 -9.82
N ARG A 13 -9.11 7.77 -10.95
CA ARG A 13 -10.57 7.65 -10.97
C ARG A 13 -11.03 6.33 -10.34
N ILE A 14 -10.33 5.24 -10.62
CA ILE A 14 -10.59 3.93 -10.00
C ILE A 14 -10.28 3.99 -8.50
N THR A 15 -9.16 4.59 -8.11
CA THR A 15 -8.79 4.78 -6.70
C THR A 15 -9.84 5.60 -5.97
N ARG A 16 -10.33 6.71 -6.53
CA ARG A 16 -11.40 7.51 -5.90
C ARG A 16 -12.70 6.72 -5.67
N ILE A 17 -13.03 5.80 -6.56
CA ILE A 17 -14.24 4.96 -6.44
C ILE A 17 -14.02 3.84 -5.42
N LEU A 18 -12.85 3.19 -5.43
CA LEU A 18 -12.56 2.05 -4.57
C LEU A 18 -12.14 2.44 -3.15
N LEU A 19 -11.55 3.61 -2.96
CA LEU A 19 -10.99 4.05 -1.67
C LEU A 19 -12.02 4.04 -0.52
N PRO A 20 -13.25 4.58 -0.67
CA PRO A 20 -14.23 4.55 0.41
C PRO A 20 -14.60 3.12 0.84
N ALA A 21 -14.81 2.23 -0.14
CA ALA A 21 -15.16 0.84 0.12
C ALA A 21 -14.00 0.06 0.77
N ALA A 22 -12.77 0.27 0.28
CA ALA A 22 -11.56 -0.33 0.83
C ALA A 22 -11.30 0.14 2.27
N LEU A 23 -11.44 1.44 2.55
CA LEU A 23 -11.35 1.97 3.92
C LEU A 23 -12.42 1.38 4.84
N ALA A 24 -13.66 1.25 4.36
CA ALA A 24 -14.72 0.62 5.13
C ALA A 24 -14.40 -0.85 5.46
N ALA A 25 -13.82 -1.60 4.53
CA ALA A 25 -13.36 -2.97 4.76
C ALA A 25 -12.27 -3.01 5.85
N LEU A 26 -11.23 -2.18 5.75
CA LEU A 26 -10.18 -2.10 6.78
C LEU A 26 -10.77 -1.76 8.16
N ARG A 27 -11.70 -0.81 8.23
CA ARG A 27 -12.37 -0.41 9.48
C ARG A 27 -13.22 -1.52 10.10
N ARG A 28 -13.76 -2.44 9.30
CA ARG A 28 -14.45 -3.65 9.79
C ARG A 28 -13.49 -4.73 10.29
N GLY A 29 -12.18 -4.49 10.25
CA GLY A 29 -11.15 -5.46 10.62
C GLY A 29 -10.77 -6.42 9.49
N GLU A 30 -11.26 -6.18 8.27
CA GLU A 30 -10.88 -7.00 7.11
C GLU A 30 -9.43 -6.69 6.68
N SER A 31 -8.81 -7.67 6.01
CA SER A 31 -7.50 -7.52 5.39
C SER A 31 -7.63 -7.43 3.88
N LEU A 32 -6.93 -6.49 3.26
CA LEU A 32 -6.91 -6.28 1.82
C LEU A 32 -5.58 -6.75 1.24
N THR A 33 -5.65 -7.54 0.17
CA THR A 33 -4.47 -8.13 -0.49
C THR A 33 -4.27 -7.54 -1.88
N PHE A 34 -3.09 -6.96 -2.09
CA PHE A 34 -2.62 -6.35 -3.31
C PHE A 34 -1.45 -7.18 -3.87
N GLY A 35 -1.80 -8.31 -4.52
CA GLY A 35 -0.81 -9.30 -4.93
C GLY A 35 -0.13 -9.95 -3.72
N LYS A 36 1.18 -9.68 -3.53
CA LYS A 36 1.96 -10.23 -2.41
C LYS A 36 1.99 -9.37 -1.15
N ILE A 37 1.28 -8.24 -1.14
CA ILE A 37 1.20 -7.32 -0.01
C ILE A 37 -0.21 -7.38 0.57
N THR A 38 -0.31 -7.71 1.84
CA THR A 38 -1.58 -7.69 2.58
C THR A 38 -1.50 -6.63 3.66
N ILE A 39 -2.55 -5.82 3.77
CA ILE A 39 -2.68 -4.77 4.79
C ILE A 39 -4.00 -4.93 5.55
N SER A 40 -4.02 -4.50 6.81
CA SER A 40 -5.22 -4.38 7.64
C SER A 40 -5.22 -3.01 8.33
N ALA A 41 -6.28 -2.66 9.05
CA ALA A 41 -6.29 -1.44 9.86
C ALA A 41 -5.17 -1.42 10.94
N ALA A 42 -4.69 -2.59 11.36
CA ALA A 42 -3.66 -2.70 12.39
C ALA A 42 -2.23 -2.61 11.84
N GLY A 43 -2.00 -2.92 10.56
CA GLY A 43 -0.67 -2.87 9.99
C GLY A 43 -0.50 -3.53 8.63
N VAL A 44 0.77 -3.75 8.27
CA VAL A 44 1.19 -4.44 7.05
C VAL A 44 1.65 -5.85 7.40
N GLN A 45 1.16 -6.87 6.69
CA GLN A 45 1.62 -8.23 6.87
C GLN A 45 3.06 -8.36 6.37
N GLY A 46 4.01 -8.62 7.27
CA GLY A 46 5.39 -8.94 6.95
C GLY A 46 5.66 -10.44 6.99
N LYS A 47 6.91 -10.84 6.65
CA LYS A 47 7.34 -12.25 6.68
C LYS A 47 7.28 -12.88 8.07
N LYS A 48 7.51 -12.08 9.13
CA LYS A 48 7.55 -12.54 10.53
C LYS A 48 6.27 -12.23 11.32
N GLY A 49 5.22 -11.78 10.65
CA GLY A 49 3.98 -11.33 11.30
C GLY A 49 3.58 -9.92 10.90
N LEU A 50 2.54 -9.42 11.56
CA LEU A 50 2.00 -8.08 11.34
C LEU A 50 3.00 -7.02 11.83
N VAL A 51 3.26 -6.02 10.99
CA VAL A 51 4.04 -4.82 11.33
C VAL A 51 3.06 -3.67 11.54
N PRO A 52 2.94 -3.12 12.76
CA PRO A 52 2.05 -1.99 13.05
C PRO A 52 2.34 -0.78 12.17
N TRP A 53 1.29 -0.04 11.79
CA TRP A 53 1.43 1.18 11.00
C TRP A 53 2.32 2.25 11.66
N SER A 54 2.32 2.33 12.99
CA SER A 54 3.18 3.23 13.77
C SER A 54 4.68 2.93 13.61
N GLU A 55 5.03 1.72 13.16
CA GLU A 55 6.40 1.36 12.87
C GLU A 55 6.76 1.51 11.38
N ILE A 56 5.78 1.79 10.50
CA ILE A 56 6.01 1.96 9.06
C ILE A 56 6.46 3.40 8.78
N THR A 57 7.66 3.55 8.22
CA THR A 57 8.23 4.88 7.94
C THR A 57 7.84 5.39 6.56
N THR A 58 7.92 4.52 5.55
CA THR A 58 7.59 4.88 4.17
C THR A 58 6.89 3.74 3.45
N ALA A 59 5.95 4.11 2.57
CA ALA A 59 5.32 3.25 1.58
C ALA A 59 5.29 4.03 0.26
N GLU A 60 6.08 3.61 -0.71
CA GLU A 60 6.25 4.36 -1.97
C GLU A 60 6.54 3.42 -3.14
N ALA A 61 6.25 3.90 -4.36
CA ALA A 61 6.73 3.26 -5.58
C ALA A 61 7.99 3.99 -6.07
N ARG A 62 9.13 3.30 -6.12
CA ARG A 62 10.41 3.81 -6.62
C ARG A 62 11.17 2.73 -7.39
N ASP A 63 11.91 3.11 -8.42
CA ASP A 63 12.74 2.20 -9.21
C ASP A 63 11.99 0.96 -9.73
N GLY A 64 10.71 1.12 -10.11
CA GLY A 64 9.85 0.04 -10.59
C GLY A 64 9.38 -0.94 -9.50
N ASN A 65 9.61 -0.64 -8.22
CA ASN A 65 9.18 -1.44 -7.09
C ASN A 65 8.31 -0.64 -6.12
N VAL A 66 7.36 -1.30 -5.45
CA VAL A 66 6.76 -0.79 -4.22
C VAL A 66 7.64 -1.23 -3.06
N VAL A 67 8.05 -0.24 -2.28
CA VAL A 67 8.91 -0.41 -1.10
C VAL A 67 8.14 0.05 0.13
N ILE A 68 8.05 -0.82 1.14
CA ILE A 68 7.47 -0.51 2.45
C ILE A 68 8.54 -0.71 3.51
N ASN A 69 8.93 0.35 4.21
CA ASN A 69 9.99 0.33 5.20
C ASN A 69 9.46 0.41 6.63
N ARG A 70 10.20 -0.17 7.56
CA ARG A 70 9.94 -0.10 9.00
C ARG A 70 11.05 0.70 9.69
N ALA A 71 10.67 1.47 10.70
CA ALA A 71 11.60 2.22 11.56
C ALA A 71 12.66 1.31 12.20
N GLY A 72 13.90 1.78 12.24
CA GLY A 72 15.00 1.09 12.92
C GLY A 72 15.42 -0.24 12.29
N LYS A 73 14.99 -0.56 11.06
CA LYS A 73 15.40 -1.77 10.34
C LYS A 73 16.07 -1.42 9.02
N PHE A 74 17.15 -2.15 8.73
CA PHE A 74 17.90 -2.03 7.48
C PHE A 74 17.16 -2.64 6.28
N TRP A 75 16.26 -3.59 6.52
CA TRP A 75 15.51 -4.31 5.49
C TRP A 75 14.08 -3.80 5.40
N ALA A 76 13.60 -3.60 4.16
CA ALA A 76 12.21 -3.29 3.88
C ALA A 76 11.29 -4.45 4.30
N VAL A 77 10.10 -4.12 4.80
CA VAL A 77 9.01 -5.07 5.05
C VAL A 77 8.57 -5.71 3.72
N HIS A 78 8.46 -4.88 2.68
CA HIS A 78 8.22 -5.31 1.30
C HIS A 78 9.11 -4.54 0.34
N ASN A 79 9.63 -5.27 -0.65
CA ASN A 79 10.24 -4.71 -1.86
C ASN A 79 9.80 -5.60 -3.02
N ARG A 80 8.85 -5.14 -3.83
CA ARG A 80 8.18 -5.94 -4.86
C ARG A 80 8.00 -5.14 -6.14
N PRO A 81 8.15 -5.75 -7.32
CA PRO A 81 7.94 -5.03 -8.56
C PRO A 81 6.48 -4.57 -8.69
N VAL A 82 6.28 -3.37 -9.23
CA VAL A 82 4.94 -2.76 -9.35
C VAL A 82 3.96 -3.63 -10.15
N ASN A 83 4.46 -4.44 -11.08
CA ASN A 83 3.65 -5.36 -11.89
C ASN A 83 3.12 -6.58 -11.10
N ALA A 84 3.68 -6.87 -9.92
CA ALA A 84 3.23 -7.95 -9.05
C ALA A 84 2.19 -7.47 -8.02
N ILE A 85 1.80 -6.20 -8.08
CA ILE A 85 0.89 -5.57 -7.13
C ILE A 85 -0.33 -5.10 -7.90
N SER A 86 -1.49 -5.62 -7.49
CA SER A 86 -2.77 -5.15 -7.99
C SER A 86 -3.01 -3.72 -7.49
N ASN A 87 -3.41 -2.79 -8.36
CA ASN A 87 -3.80 -1.42 -8.01
C ASN A 87 -2.85 -0.72 -7.01
N VAL A 88 -1.63 -0.42 -7.48
CA VAL A 88 -0.56 0.21 -6.69
C VAL A 88 -1.03 1.55 -6.09
N SER A 89 -1.78 2.37 -6.83
CA SER A 89 -2.24 3.67 -6.32
C SER A 89 -3.17 3.52 -5.13
N LEU A 90 -4.10 2.56 -5.14
CA LEU A 90 -4.98 2.30 -4.00
C LEU A 90 -4.18 1.80 -2.77
N LEU A 91 -3.21 0.90 -2.97
CA LEU A 91 -2.34 0.43 -1.90
C LEU A 91 -1.60 1.61 -1.23
N LEU A 92 -0.96 2.48 -2.03
CA LEU A 92 -0.21 3.61 -1.50
C LEU A 92 -1.11 4.64 -0.81
N ALA A 93 -2.30 4.90 -1.34
CA ALA A 93 -3.28 5.80 -0.72
C ALA A 93 -3.74 5.27 0.63
N LEU A 94 -4.08 3.98 0.74
CA LEU A 94 -4.49 3.36 2.00
C LEU A 94 -3.34 3.34 3.01
N ALA A 95 -2.13 3.02 2.57
CA ALA A 95 -0.95 3.00 3.44
C ALA A 95 -0.65 4.40 4.02
N ASP A 96 -0.79 5.46 3.23
CA ASP A 96 -0.60 6.83 3.73
C ASP A 96 -1.69 7.22 4.74
N ILE A 97 -2.96 6.88 4.48
CA ILE A 97 -4.06 7.15 5.43
C ILE A 97 -3.83 6.39 6.74
N CYS A 98 -3.60 5.07 6.68
CA CYS A 98 -3.41 4.25 7.87
C CYS A 98 -2.19 4.66 8.69
N ARG A 99 -1.10 5.11 8.05
CA ARG A 99 0.09 5.61 8.75
C ARG A 99 -0.14 6.96 9.43
N ARG A 100 -1.03 7.80 8.91
CA ARG A 100 -1.40 9.08 9.53
C ARG A 100 -2.38 8.92 10.69
N ASP A 101 -3.21 7.89 10.64
CA ASP A 101 -4.20 7.56 11.67
C ASP A 101 -3.65 6.70 12.83
N ALA A 102 -2.38 6.26 12.75
CA ALA A 102 -1.71 5.37 13.71
C ALA A 102 -0.84 6.12 14.73
#